data_AF-A0A6H5H879-F1
#
_entry.id   AF-A0A6H5H879-F1
#
_cell.length_a   1.000
_cell.length_b   1.000
_cell.length_c   1.000
_cell.angle_alpha   90.00
_cell.angle_beta   90.00
_cell.angle_gamma   90.00
#
_symmetry.space_group_name_H-M   'P 1'
#
loop_
_entity.id
_entity.type
_entity.pdbx_description
1 polymer ?
#
loop_
_entity_poly.entity_id
_entity_poly.type
_entity_poly.pdbx_seq_one_letter_code
_entity_poly.pdbx_strand_id
1 'polypeptide(L)'
;MVVFQNGGRRRRAERWYFRGEQVEVVKEYTYLGVTLTPRLSYVQHTKRKGATAKTAMNIVWGNAFSDPAIPVPAKLKVFHSVVKAILCYAAQIWGAQEYASVEAVQLLFVRRLFHLPSYSPNYLIYLETELDTLSAYTLRLHLDYLVKIAKMPSARLPRIVAAEVIRKG
;
A
#
# COMPACT_ATOMS: atom_id res chain seq x y z
N MET A 1 12.10 -14.57 -11.91
CA MET A 1 12.63 -13.63 -10.88
C MET A 1 12.62 -12.19 -11.39
N VAL A 2 12.73 -11.20 -10.49
CA VAL A 2 13.00 -9.79 -10.85
C VAL A 2 14.47 -9.49 -10.55
N VAL A 3 15.14 -8.82 -11.48
CA VAL A 3 16.51 -8.32 -11.29
C VAL A 3 16.43 -6.84 -10.84
N PHE A 4 16.96 -6.52 -9.67
CA PHE A 4 16.99 -5.15 -9.15
C PHE A 4 18.20 -4.40 -9.73
N GLN A 5 17.96 -3.23 -10.32
CA GLN A 5 19.00 -2.44 -11.01
C GLN A 5 18.69 -0.95 -10.85
N ASN A 6 19.72 -0.12 -10.63
CA ASN A 6 19.60 1.33 -10.41
C ASN A 6 19.41 2.14 -11.72
N GLY A 7 18.97 1.52 -12.82
CA GLY A 7 18.79 2.17 -14.13
C GLY A 7 19.43 1.39 -15.28
N GLY A 8 19.31 1.92 -16.50
CA GLY A 8 19.87 1.32 -17.72
C GLY A 8 18.92 0.35 -18.45
N ARG A 9 19.22 0.11 -19.74
CA ARG A 9 18.50 -0.87 -20.56
C ARG A 9 19.14 -2.24 -20.31
N ARG A 10 18.32 -3.22 -19.89
CA ARG A 10 18.79 -4.60 -19.73
C ARG A 10 19.34 -5.15 -21.03
N ARG A 11 20.42 -5.90 -20.93
CA ARG A 11 21.01 -6.63 -22.07
C ARG A 11 20.08 -7.78 -22.43
N ARG A 12 19.55 -7.82 -23.65
CA ARG A 12 18.60 -8.87 -24.11
C ARG A 12 19.15 -10.30 -23.98
N ALA A 13 20.48 -10.46 -23.91
CA ALA A 13 21.16 -11.74 -23.82
C ALA A 13 21.39 -12.25 -22.39
N GLU A 14 20.95 -11.51 -21.36
CA GLU A 14 21.17 -11.91 -19.96
C GLU A 14 20.27 -13.10 -19.59
N ARG A 15 20.87 -14.28 -19.39
CA ARG A 15 20.20 -15.52 -19.02
C ARG A 15 20.62 -15.92 -17.61
N TRP A 16 19.64 -16.19 -16.76
CA TRP A 16 19.86 -16.61 -15.37
C TRP A 16 19.50 -18.09 -15.24
N TYR A 17 20.32 -18.85 -14.52
CA TYR A 17 20.09 -20.26 -14.25
C TYR A 17 20.10 -20.49 -12.74
N PHE A 18 19.15 -21.30 -12.25
CA PHE A 18 19.10 -21.74 -10.87
C PHE A 18 18.96 -23.26 -10.86
N ARG A 19 19.91 -23.96 -10.22
CA ARG A 19 19.96 -25.44 -10.18
C ARG A 19 19.89 -26.09 -11.58
N GLY A 20 20.49 -25.44 -12.59
CA GLY A 20 20.51 -25.93 -13.98
C GLY A 20 19.30 -25.53 -14.82
N GLU A 21 18.23 -24.99 -14.22
CA GLU A 21 17.05 -24.51 -14.95
C GLU A 21 17.13 -23.02 -15.25
N GLN A 22 16.72 -22.62 -16.46
CA GLN A 22 16.68 -21.21 -16.84
C GLN A 22 15.52 -20.50 -16.12
N VAL A 23 15.84 -19.47 -15.35
CA VAL A 23 14.85 -18.66 -14.62
C VAL A 23 14.37 -17.52 -15.51
N GLU A 24 13.07 -17.45 -15.74
CA GLU A 24 12.47 -16.34 -16.47
C GLU A 24 12.66 -15.02 -15.73
N VAL A 25 13.14 -14.01 -16.44
CA VAL A 25 13.30 -12.66 -15.91
C VAL A 25 12.06 -11.83 -16.26
N VAL A 26 11.26 -11.51 -15.25
CA VAL A 26 10.01 -10.75 -15.40
C VAL A 26 10.19 -9.28 -15.03
N LYS A 27 9.26 -8.43 -15.48
CA LYS A 27 9.23 -6.98 -15.18
C LYS A 27 8.68 -6.68 -13.80
N GLU A 28 7.82 -7.53 -13.28
CA GLU A 28 7.19 -7.40 -11.96
C GLU A 28 7.07 -8.79 -11.35
N TYR A 29 7.26 -8.90 -10.04
CA TYR A 29 7.15 -10.18 -9.34
C TYR A 29 6.42 -9.97 -8.02
N THR A 30 5.42 -10.82 -7.77
CA THR A 30 4.66 -10.79 -6.53
C THR A 30 5.29 -11.76 -5.53
N TYR A 31 5.78 -11.23 -4.42
CA TYR A 31 6.31 -12.02 -3.31
C TYR A 31 5.52 -11.72 -2.04
N LEU A 32 4.96 -12.75 -1.41
CA LEU A 32 4.10 -12.61 -0.22
C LEU A 32 3.04 -11.51 -0.39
N GLY A 33 2.39 -11.45 -1.55
CA GLY A 33 1.33 -10.46 -1.83
C GLY A 33 1.81 -9.01 -2.06
N VAL A 34 3.12 -8.75 -2.09
CA VAL A 34 3.72 -7.46 -2.44
C VAL A 34 4.26 -7.51 -3.87
N THR A 35 3.85 -6.55 -4.71
CA THR A 35 4.38 -6.44 -6.09
C THR A 35 5.71 -5.69 -6.07
N LEU A 36 6.78 -6.38 -6.47
CA LEU A 36 8.14 -5.84 -6.57
C LEU A 36 8.47 -5.50 -8.02
N THR A 37 9.11 -4.35 -8.22
CA THR A 37 9.60 -3.87 -9.51
C THR A 37 11.13 -3.73 -9.48
N PRO A 38 11.84 -3.73 -10.63
CA PRO A 38 13.29 -3.62 -10.69
C PRO A 38 13.88 -2.39 -9.98
N ARG A 39 13.09 -1.31 -9.87
CA ARG A 39 13.45 -0.06 -9.18
C ARG A 39 12.84 0.05 -7.77
N LEU A 40 12.23 -1.01 -7.25
CA LEU A 40 11.51 -1.03 -5.98
C LEU A 40 10.45 0.08 -5.85
N SER A 41 9.82 0.46 -6.97
CA SER A 41 8.67 1.36 -6.97
C SER A 41 7.40 0.60 -6.59
N TYR A 42 6.63 1.14 -5.63
CA TYR A 42 5.38 0.57 -5.13
C TYR A 42 4.13 1.17 -5.76
N VAL A 43 4.27 2.06 -6.76
CA VAL A 43 3.12 2.68 -7.46
C VAL A 43 2.17 1.64 -8.04
N GLN A 44 2.70 0.58 -8.65
CA GLN A 44 1.89 -0.49 -9.21
C GLN A 44 1.22 -1.35 -8.13
N HIS A 45 1.93 -1.59 -7.01
CA HIS A 45 1.40 -2.29 -5.85
C HIS A 45 0.20 -1.54 -5.25
N THR A 46 0.35 -0.25 -4.99
CA THR A 46 -0.72 0.57 -4.39
C THR A 46 -1.91 0.75 -5.32
N LYS A 47 -1.70 0.85 -6.64
CA LYS A 47 -2.78 0.84 -7.64
C LYS A 47 -3.56 -0.47 -7.63
N ARG A 48 -2.88 -1.62 -7.61
CA ARG A 48 -3.53 -2.95 -7.56
C ARG A 48 -4.32 -3.13 -6.27
N LYS A 49 -3.72 -2.83 -5.12
CA LYS A 49 -4.42 -2.88 -3.82
C LYS A 49 -5.58 -1.90 -3.77
N GLY A 50 -5.43 -0.70 -4.34
CA GLY A 50 -6.51 0.27 -4.51
C GLY A 50 -7.69 -0.28 -5.32
N ALA A 51 -7.43 -0.96 -6.44
CA ALA A 51 -8.47 -1.59 -7.24
C ALA A 51 -9.18 -2.71 -6.46
N THR A 52 -8.44 -3.61 -5.81
CA THR A 52 -9.00 -4.68 -4.97
C THR A 52 -9.83 -4.10 -3.81
N ALA A 53 -9.35 -3.06 -3.16
CA ALA A 53 -10.04 -2.38 -2.08
C ALA A 53 -11.35 -1.71 -2.55
N LYS A 54 -11.36 -1.08 -3.74
CA LYS A 54 -12.58 -0.54 -4.34
C LYS A 54 -13.62 -1.63 -4.64
N THR A 55 -13.17 -2.78 -5.16
CA THR A 55 -14.07 -3.93 -5.39
C THR A 55 -14.66 -4.44 -4.08
N ALA A 56 -13.84 -4.65 -3.06
CA ALA A 56 -14.31 -5.06 -1.72
C ALA A 56 -15.29 -4.04 -1.13
N MET A 57 -14.98 -2.75 -1.25
CA MET A 57 -15.84 -1.67 -0.80
C MET A 57 -17.20 -1.69 -1.51
N ASN A 58 -17.25 -1.92 -2.83
CA ASN A 58 -18.50 -2.00 -3.58
C ASN A 58 -19.36 -3.20 -3.15
N ILE A 59 -18.75 -4.35 -2.87
CA ILE A 59 -19.45 -5.53 -2.36
C ILE A 59 -20.06 -5.23 -0.98
N VAL A 60 -19.25 -4.70 -0.07
CA VAL A 60 -19.73 -4.29 1.26
C VAL A 60 -20.80 -3.20 1.16
N TRP A 61 -20.69 -2.33 0.15
CA TRP A 61 -21.70 -1.29 -0.07
C TRP A 61 -23.07 -1.89 -0.40
N GLY A 62 -23.12 -2.81 -1.35
CA GLY A 62 -24.37 -3.49 -1.74
C GLY A 62 -25.00 -4.27 -0.59
N ASN A 63 -24.19 -4.90 0.26
CA ASN A 63 -24.69 -5.80 1.30
C ASN A 63 -24.97 -5.12 2.66
N ALA A 64 -24.27 -4.04 2.98
CA ALA A 64 -24.34 -3.42 4.31
C ALA A 64 -24.44 -1.89 4.27
N PHE A 65 -23.60 -1.19 3.50
CA PHE A 65 -23.58 0.27 3.61
C PHE A 65 -24.80 0.98 3.02
N SER A 66 -25.52 0.33 2.11
CA SER A 66 -26.80 0.82 1.58
C SER A 66 -27.93 0.78 2.61
N ASP A 67 -27.82 -0.03 3.68
CA ASP A 67 -28.86 -0.12 4.69
C ASP A 67 -28.86 1.17 5.58
N PRO A 68 -29.98 1.91 5.64
CA PRO A 68 -30.10 3.08 6.51
C PRO A 68 -30.14 2.72 8.00
N ALA A 69 -30.50 1.48 8.37
CA ALA A 69 -30.52 1.03 9.76
C ALA A 69 -29.11 0.91 10.37
N ILE A 70 -28.08 0.79 9.52
CA ILE A 70 -26.70 0.67 9.99
C ILE A 70 -26.14 2.08 10.27
N PRO A 71 -25.71 2.36 11.51
CA PRO A 71 -25.22 3.68 11.88
C PRO A 71 -23.83 3.95 11.26
N VAL A 72 -23.53 5.23 11.01
CA VAL A 72 -22.27 5.67 10.39
C VAL A 72 -21.02 5.12 11.08
N PRO A 73 -20.90 5.11 12.43
CA PRO A 73 -19.74 4.53 13.11
C PRO A 73 -19.52 3.04 12.80
N ALA A 74 -20.60 2.27 12.61
CA ALA A 74 -20.48 0.86 12.21
C ALA A 74 -19.95 0.74 10.77
N LYS A 75 -20.40 1.61 9.85
CA LYS A 75 -19.88 1.67 8.47
C LYS A 75 -18.39 2.00 8.45
N LEU A 76 -17.96 2.98 9.25
CA LEU A 76 -16.53 3.32 9.43
C LEU A 76 -15.72 2.15 9.97
N LYS A 77 -16.24 1.43 10.97
CA LYS A 77 -15.55 0.26 11.54
C LYS A 77 -15.32 -0.84 10.50
N VAL A 78 -16.32 -1.12 9.66
CA VAL A 78 -16.18 -2.10 8.58
C VAL A 78 -15.19 -1.61 7.52
N PHE A 79 -15.25 -0.33 7.14
CA PHE A 79 -14.30 0.28 6.21
C PHE A 79 -12.85 0.12 6.72
N HIS A 80 -12.59 0.44 7.99
CA HIS A 80 -11.27 0.29 8.60
C HIS A 80 -10.82 -1.18 8.71
N SER A 81 -11.75 -2.10 8.96
CA SER A 81 -11.42 -3.52 9.13
C SER A 81 -11.13 -4.23 7.80
N VAL A 82 -11.81 -3.85 6.72
CA VAL A 82 -11.71 -4.53 5.43
C VAL A 82 -10.93 -3.70 4.42
N VAL A 83 -11.45 -2.52 4.07
CA VAL A 83 -10.93 -1.70 2.96
C VAL A 83 -9.56 -1.13 3.31
N LYS A 84 -9.43 -0.52 4.49
CA LYS A 84 -8.14 0.03 4.95
C LYS A 84 -7.08 -1.06 5.12
N ALA A 85 -7.46 -2.26 5.58
CA ALA A 85 -6.54 -3.39 5.71
C ALA A 85 -5.98 -3.86 4.35
N ILE A 86 -6.83 -3.91 3.31
CA ILE A 86 -6.40 -4.25 1.94
C ILE A 86 -5.47 -3.16 1.39
N LEU A 87 -5.85 -1.89 1.56
CA LEU A 87 -5.08 -0.74 1.07
C LEU A 87 -3.70 -0.64 1.72
N CYS A 88 -3.64 -0.75 3.05
CA CYS A 88 -2.43 -0.57 3.84
C CYS A 88 -1.57 -1.85 3.89
N TYR A 89 -1.83 -2.83 3.03
CA TYR A 89 -1.06 -4.05 3.00
C TYR A 89 0.42 -3.78 2.67
N ALA A 90 1.31 -4.18 3.58
CA ALA A 90 2.74 -3.92 3.55
C ALA A 90 3.11 -2.42 3.65
N ALA A 91 2.24 -1.58 4.22
CA ALA A 91 2.52 -0.16 4.45
C ALA A 91 3.78 0.09 5.30
N GLN A 92 4.23 -0.88 6.09
CA GLN A 92 5.50 -0.78 6.80
C GLN A 92 6.70 -0.61 5.85
N ILE A 93 6.59 -1.08 4.60
CA ILE A 93 7.66 -1.05 3.60
C ILE A 93 7.55 0.20 2.72
N TRP A 94 6.34 0.54 2.25
CA TRP A 94 6.13 1.62 1.28
C TRP A 94 5.54 2.90 1.87
N GLY A 95 5.09 2.89 3.13
CA GLY A 95 4.37 3.99 3.79
C GLY A 95 5.19 5.24 4.07
N ALA A 96 6.48 5.25 3.73
CA ALA A 96 7.31 6.46 3.71
C ALA A 96 6.88 7.46 2.63
N GLN A 97 6.21 6.97 1.57
CA GLN A 97 5.74 7.78 0.46
C GLN A 97 4.22 7.82 0.41
N GLU A 98 3.69 8.97 0.02
CA GLU A 98 2.27 9.14 -0.22
C GLU A 98 1.87 8.64 -1.60
N TYR A 99 0.74 7.94 -1.66
CA TYR A 99 0.18 7.44 -2.91
C TYR A 99 -1.26 7.92 -3.08
N ALA A 100 -1.48 8.80 -4.06
CA ALA A 100 -2.82 9.33 -4.38
C ALA A 100 -3.87 8.23 -4.64
N SER A 101 -3.45 7.07 -5.15
CA SER A 101 -4.34 5.92 -5.36
C SER A 101 -4.92 5.36 -4.07
N VAL A 102 -4.23 5.50 -2.93
CA VAL A 102 -4.67 5.04 -1.62
C VAL A 102 -5.70 6.03 -1.05
N GLU A 103 -5.36 7.32 -1.02
CA GLU A 103 -6.27 8.39 -0.55
C GLU A 103 -7.58 8.45 -1.35
N ALA A 104 -7.50 8.26 -2.67
CA ALA A 104 -8.66 8.28 -3.53
C ALA A 104 -9.74 7.25 -3.12
N VAL A 105 -9.37 6.12 -2.49
CA VAL A 105 -10.36 5.13 -2.03
C VAL A 105 -11.06 5.58 -0.75
N GLN A 106 -10.34 6.19 0.20
CA GLN A 106 -10.96 6.77 1.40
C GLN A 106 -11.89 7.92 1.03
N LEU A 107 -11.44 8.84 0.18
CA LEU A 107 -12.27 9.95 -0.27
C LEU A 107 -13.52 9.49 -1.02
N LEU A 108 -13.40 8.45 -1.85
CA LEU A 108 -14.55 7.86 -2.53
C LEU A 108 -15.57 7.28 -1.53
N PHE A 109 -15.10 6.59 -0.50
CA PHE A 109 -15.94 6.06 0.56
C PHE A 109 -16.68 7.18 1.31
N VAL A 110 -15.96 8.23 1.75
CA VAL A 110 -16.54 9.33 2.52
C VAL A 110 -17.54 10.12 1.69
N ARG A 111 -17.21 10.43 0.43
CA ARG A 111 -18.16 11.09 -0.47
C ARG A 111 -19.45 10.29 -0.62
N ARG A 112 -19.34 8.97 -0.78
CA ARG A 112 -20.51 8.11 -0.93
C ARG A 112 -21.30 7.97 0.37
N LEU A 113 -20.63 8.01 1.52
CA LEU A 113 -21.25 7.90 2.84
C LEU A 113 -22.13 9.10 3.17
N PHE A 114 -21.67 10.31 2.82
CA PHE A 114 -22.37 11.56 3.07
C PHE A 114 -23.10 12.12 1.84
N HIS A 115 -23.22 11.33 0.77
CA HIS A 115 -23.86 11.75 -0.49
C HIS A 115 -23.28 13.06 -1.07
N LEU A 116 -21.98 13.26 -0.90
CA LEU A 116 -21.29 14.46 -1.37
C LEU A 116 -21.04 14.38 -2.89
N PRO A 117 -21.07 15.53 -3.58
CA PRO A 117 -20.72 15.57 -4.99
C PRO A 117 -19.24 15.25 -5.23
N SER A 118 -18.93 14.81 -6.46
CA SER A 118 -17.57 14.46 -6.87
C SER A 118 -16.60 15.64 -6.82
N TYR A 119 -17.10 16.87 -7.00
CA TYR A 119 -16.32 18.10 -6.99
C TYR A 119 -16.08 18.69 -5.58
N SER A 120 -16.60 18.06 -4.51
CA SER A 120 -16.30 18.49 -3.14
C SER A 120 -14.78 18.51 -2.90
N PRO A 121 -14.22 19.65 -2.44
CA PRO A 121 -12.79 19.74 -2.16
C PRO A 121 -12.32 18.72 -1.13
N ASN A 122 -11.20 18.03 -1.39
CA ASN A 122 -10.69 16.98 -0.50
C ASN A 122 -10.39 17.50 0.91
N TYR A 123 -9.81 18.70 1.02
CA TYR A 123 -9.45 19.28 2.32
C TYR A 123 -10.68 19.51 3.21
N LEU A 124 -11.80 19.92 2.62
CA LEU A 124 -13.06 20.15 3.33
C LEU A 124 -13.60 18.83 3.88
N ILE A 125 -13.49 17.74 3.11
CA ILE A 125 -13.91 16.41 3.57
C ILE A 125 -13.14 16.00 4.83
N TYR A 126 -11.82 16.17 4.86
CA TYR A 126 -11.04 15.82 6.05
C TYR A 126 -11.34 16.73 7.24
N LEU A 127 -11.53 18.04 6.99
CA LEU A 127 -11.84 19.01 8.03
C LEU A 127 -13.18 18.70 8.72
N GLU A 128 -14.23 18.41 7.94
CA GLU A 128 -15.58 18.16 8.45
C GLU A 128 -15.76 16.77 9.07
N THR A 129 -14.97 15.78 8.64
CA THR A 129 -15.11 14.40 9.12
C THR A 129 -14.15 14.02 10.23
N GLU A 130 -13.19 14.89 10.54
CA GLU A 130 -12.10 14.64 11.50
C GLU A 130 -11.34 13.32 11.24
N LEU A 131 -11.39 12.82 10.00
CA LEU A 131 -10.72 11.59 9.59
C LEU A 131 -9.26 11.88 9.25
N ASP A 132 -8.35 11.10 9.82
CA ASP A 132 -6.95 11.11 9.40
C ASP A 132 -6.78 10.65 7.95
N THR A 133 -5.79 11.23 7.27
CA THR A 133 -5.35 10.73 5.96
C THR A 133 -4.78 9.31 6.09
N LEU A 134 -4.97 8.49 5.07
CA LEU A 134 -4.33 7.18 5.03
C LEU A 134 -2.81 7.31 4.96
N SER A 135 -2.29 8.35 4.30
CA SER A 135 -0.87 8.69 4.26
C SER A 135 -0.28 8.85 5.67
N ALA A 136 -0.94 9.61 6.54
CA ALA A 136 -0.49 9.77 7.93
C ALA A 136 -0.48 8.43 8.69
N TYR A 137 -1.51 7.62 8.50
CA TYR A 137 -1.58 6.28 9.09
C TYR A 137 -0.48 5.35 8.56
N THR A 138 -0.22 5.32 7.25
CA THR A 138 0.80 4.48 6.64
C THR A 138 2.21 4.93 7.01
N LEU A 139 2.42 6.24 7.15
CA LEU A 139 3.66 6.82 7.63
C LEU A 139 3.93 6.37 9.07
N ARG A 140 2.92 6.43 9.95
CA ARG A 140 3.03 5.90 11.31
C ARG A 140 3.44 4.43 11.32
N LEU A 141 2.79 3.58 10.51
CA LEU A 141 3.17 2.16 10.40
C LEU A 141 4.61 1.96 9.93
N HIS A 142 5.08 2.80 9.01
CA HIS A 142 6.46 2.78 8.54
C HIS A 142 7.43 3.17 9.65
N LEU A 143 7.16 4.26 10.38
CA LEU A 143 7.98 4.71 11.50
C LEU A 143 8.04 3.69 12.63
N ASP A 144 6.89 3.11 13.01
CA ASP A 144 6.82 2.04 14.02
C ASP A 144 7.68 0.84 13.61
N TYR A 145 7.70 0.50 12.32
CA TYR A 145 8.55 -0.55 11.79
C TYR A 145 10.05 -0.20 11.84
N LEU A 146 10.44 1.05 11.55
CA LEU A 146 11.82 1.50 11.67
C LEU A 146 12.30 1.44 13.13
N VAL A 147 11.47 1.91 14.08
CA VAL A 147 11.76 1.81 15.52
C VAL A 147 11.92 0.35 15.94
N LYS A 148 11.08 -0.54 15.41
CA LYS A 148 11.20 -1.99 15.66
C LYS A 148 12.53 -2.54 15.14
N ILE A 149 12.96 -2.19 13.92
CA ILE A 149 14.25 -2.60 13.36
C ILE A 149 15.41 -2.10 14.22
N ALA A 150 15.37 -0.84 14.66
CA ALA A 150 16.42 -0.23 15.48
C ALA A 150 16.60 -0.93 16.84
N LYS A 151 15.57 -1.61 17.34
CA LYS A 151 15.62 -2.40 18.58
C LYS A 151 16.01 -3.88 18.37
N MET A 152 16.06 -4.38 17.14
CA MET A 152 16.38 -5.80 16.88
C MET A 152 17.87 -6.12 17.16
N PRO A 153 18.25 -7.36 17.50
CA PRO A 153 19.65 -7.76 17.57
C PRO A 153 20.42 -7.55 16.25
N SER A 154 21.71 -7.25 16.32
CA SER A 154 22.57 -6.98 15.14
C SER A 154 22.69 -8.17 14.17
N ALA A 155 22.45 -9.40 14.63
CA ALA A 155 22.46 -10.59 13.78
C ALA A 155 21.23 -10.73 12.87
N ARG A 156 20.16 -9.96 13.10
CA ARG A 156 18.93 -10.05 12.32
C ARG A 156 19.09 -9.36 10.96
N LEU A 157 18.75 -10.07 9.88
CA LEU A 157 18.83 -9.56 8.50
C LEU A 157 18.19 -8.17 8.31
N PRO A 158 16.99 -7.85 8.83
CA PRO A 158 16.40 -6.51 8.65
C PRO A 158 17.28 -5.38 9.20
N ARG A 159 17.97 -5.61 10.33
CA ARG A 159 18.87 -4.62 10.93
C ARG A 159 20.17 -4.47 10.14
N ILE A 160 20.73 -5.58 9.66
CA ILE A 160 21.94 -5.57 8.82
C ILE A 160 21.66 -4.80 7.53
N VAL A 161 20.55 -5.12 6.85
CA VAL A 161 20.16 -4.46 5.60
C VAL A 161 19.87 -2.97 5.84
N ALA A 162 19.15 -2.61 6.90
CA ALA A 162 18.88 -1.20 7.21
C ALA A 162 20.16 -0.41 7.47
N ALA A 163 21.13 -0.98 8.21
CA ALA A 163 22.42 -0.33 8.45
C ALA A 163 23.21 -0.12 7.15
N GLU A 164 23.17 -1.08 6.23
CA GLU A 164 23.84 -0.99 4.94
C GLU A 164 23.20 0.08 4.03
N VAL A 165 21.86 0.23 4.06
CA VAL A 165 21.16 1.30 3.35
C VAL A 165 21.57 2.67 3.89
N ILE A 166 21.66 2.83 5.22
CA ILE A 166 22.09 4.08 5.85
C ILE A 166 23.54 4.44 5.50
N ARG A 167 24.43 3.45 5.32
CA ARG A 167 25.82 3.70 4.91
C ARG A 167 25.97 4.13 3.45
N LYS A 168 25.05 3.73 2.58
CA LYS A 168 25.11 3.97 1.12
C LYS A 168 24.34 5.21 0.67
N GLY A 169 23.39 5.68 1.49
CA GLY A 169 22.66 6.94 1.28
C GLY A 169 23.46 8.13 1.76
#